data_AF-A0A1Y1Q3I7-F1
#
_entry.id   AF-A0A1Y1Q3I7-F1
#
_cell.length_a   1.000
_cell.length_b   1.000
_cell.length_c   1.000
_cell.angle_alpha   90.00
_cell.angle_beta   90.00
_cell.angle_gamma   90.00
#
_symmetry.space_group_name_H-M   'P 1'
#
loop_
_entity.id
_entity.type
_entity.pdbx_description
1 polymer ?
#
loop_
_entity_poly.entity_id
_entity_poly.type
_entity_poly.pdbx_seq_one_letter_code
_entity_poly.pdbx_strand_id
1 'polypeptide(L)'
;MQNLFQDHSPGSEEIPTGGWRAVQDVYRTKDGNAYFTFSFVKVGIFFTHYEIDIVSQPSYGDREAGQHSTHRLPSARGGYRVCLGDDSQADSLFNARKWAGTWAEHTWNYICTGRSFPNR
;
A
#
# COMPACT_ATOMS: atom_id res chain seq x y z
N MET A 1 4.62 -16.21 -12.88
CA MET A 1 4.76 -15.22 -11.79
C MET A 1 3.89 -15.69 -10.64
N GLN A 2 4.45 -15.87 -9.44
CA GLN A 2 3.67 -16.29 -8.27
C GLN A 2 2.84 -15.11 -7.74
N ASN A 3 1.59 -15.35 -7.35
CA ASN A 3 0.72 -14.34 -6.75
C ASN A 3 1.14 -14.13 -5.28
N LEU A 4 1.67 -12.95 -4.96
CA LEU A 4 2.20 -12.60 -3.63
C LEU A 4 1.16 -11.90 -2.74
N PHE A 5 0.02 -11.53 -3.32
CA PHE A 5 -1.15 -11.13 -2.57
C PHE A 5 -1.93 -12.39 -2.20
N GLN A 6 -2.16 -12.59 -0.91
CA GLN A 6 -3.04 -13.65 -0.45
C GLN A 6 -4.47 -13.13 -0.55
N ASP A 7 -5.29 -13.78 -1.39
CA ASP A 7 -6.73 -13.56 -1.41
C ASP A 7 -7.28 -14.04 -0.06
N HIS A 8 -7.43 -13.11 0.88
CA HIS A 8 -8.31 -13.34 2.02
C HIS A 8 -9.74 -13.13 1.52
N SER A 9 -10.59 -14.16 1.69
CA SER A 9 -12.02 -14.09 1.34
C SER A 9 -12.64 -12.82 1.91
N PRO A 10 -13.52 -12.13 1.16
CA PRO A 10 -14.13 -10.89 1.60
C PRO A 10 -15.03 -11.17 2.81
N GLY A 11 -14.58 -10.75 3.99
CA GLY A 11 -15.43 -10.69 5.17
C GLY A 11 -16.52 -9.65 4.95
N SER A 12 -17.76 -10.13 4.84
CA SER A 12 -19.04 -9.42 4.96
C SER A 12 -19.12 -8.02 4.32
N GLU A 13 -19.61 -8.04 3.09
CA GLU A 13 -20.14 -6.94 2.33
C GLU A 13 -21.44 -6.39 2.99
N GLU A 14 -21.31 -5.58 4.05
CA GLU A 14 -22.42 -4.73 4.55
C GLU A 14 -22.03 -3.25 4.53
N ILE A 15 -22.90 -2.45 3.90
CA ILE A 15 -22.65 -1.09 3.43
C ILE A 15 -23.35 -0.08 4.36
N PRO A 16 -22.62 0.84 5.04
CA PRO A 16 -23.21 2.09 5.49
C PRO A 16 -23.34 3.07 4.31
N THR A 17 -24.49 3.70 4.16
CA THR A 17 -24.74 4.77 3.18
C THR A 17 -23.75 5.92 3.38
N GLY A 18 -22.83 6.10 2.42
CA GLY A 18 -21.74 7.09 2.46
C GLY A 18 -20.32 6.52 2.56
N GLY A 19 -20.17 5.19 2.62
CA GLY A 19 -18.87 4.51 2.75
C GLY A 19 -18.03 4.45 1.48
N TRP A 20 -16.72 4.62 1.63
CA TRP A 20 -15.73 4.36 0.58
C TRP A 20 -15.68 2.86 0.25
N ARG A 21 -15.75 2.49 -1.03
CA ARG A 21 -15.49 1.10 -1.45
C ARG A 21 -13.99 0.86 -1.38
N ALA A 22 -13.56 0.04 -0.42
CA ALA A 22 -12.19 -0.38 -0.24
C ALA A 22 -12.06 -1.89 -0.40
N VAL A 23 -11.01 -2.33 -1.08
CA VAL A 23 -10.57 -3.73 -1.06
C VAL A 23 -9.36 -3.83 -0.16
N GLN A 24 -9.31 -4.77 0.76
CA GLN A 24 -8.15 -4.97 1.64
C GLN A 24 -7.43 -6.25 1.23
N ASP A 25 -6.10 -6.18 1.06
CA ASP A 25 -5.27 -7.36 0.81
C ASP A 25 -4.01 -7.37 1.67
N VAL A 26 -3.45 -8.57 1.83
CA VAL A 26 -2.16 -8.81 2.50
C VAL A 26 -1.11 -9.17 1.46
N TYR A 27 0.02 -8.47 1.49
CA TYR A 27 1.20 -8.77 0.70
C TYR A 27 2.25 -9.47 1.56
N ARG A 28 2.72 -10.63 1.12
CA ARG A 28 3.90 -11.30 1.69
C ARG A 28 5.12 -10.95 0.86
N THR A 29 6.20 -10.52 1.51
CA THR A 29 7.45 -10.20 0.81
C THR A 29 8.01 -11.41 0.07
N LYS A 30 8.79 -11.19 -0.98
CA LYS A 30 9.35 -12.27 -1.82
C LYS A 30 10.23 -13.25 -1.05
N ASP A 31 10.95 -12.75 -0.05
CA ASP A 31 11.74 -13.58 0.86
C ASP A 31 10.90 -14.30 1.92
N GLY A 32 9.61 -13.99 1.99
CA GLY A 32 8.63 -14.64 2.85
C GLY A 32 8.69 -14.22 4.32
N ASN A 33 9.50 -13.22 4.68
CA ASN A 33 9.81 -12.85 6.07
C ASN A 33 8.95 -11.71 6.65
N ALA A 34 8.23 -10.98 5.81
CA ALA A 34 7.40 -9.87 6.24
C ALA A 34 6.03 -9.86 5.55
N TYR A 35 5.07 -9.26 6.25
CA TYR A 35 3.69 -9.09 5.80
C TYR A 35 3.30 -7.61 5.90
N PHE A 36 2.57 -7.15 4.89
CA PHE A 36 2.03 -5.80 4.81
C PHE A 36 0.54 -5.89 4.49
N THR A 37 -0.28 -5.06 5.12
CA THR A 37 -1.72 -4.97 4.82
C THR A 37 -2.03 -3.64 4.19
N PHE A 38 -2.76 -3.66 3.07
CA PHE A 38 -3.15 -2.47 2.34
C PHE A 38 -4.65 -2.39 2.15
N SER A 39 -5.18 -1.16 2.11
CA SER A 39 -6.55 -0.86 1.72
C SER A 39 -6.55 -0.05 0.43
N PHE A 40 -7.14 -0.59 -0.63
CA PHE A 40 -7.21 -0.02 -1.95
C PHE A 40 -8.54 0.72 -2.11
N VAL A 41 -8.49 2.04 -2.09
CA VAL A 41 -9.69 2.89 -2.10
C VAL A 41 -9.82 3.56 -3.46
N LYS A 42 -10.92 3.28 -4.17
CA LYS A 42 -11.19 3.94 -5.45
C LYS A 42 -11.70 5.36 -5.20
N VAL A 43 -11.01 6.36 -5.73
CA VAL A 43 -11.30 7.80 -5.56
C VAL A 43 -11.38 8.51 -6.90
N GLY A 44 -11.94 9.73 -6.90
CA GLY A 44 -12.11 10.56 -8.10
C GLY A 44 -13.49 10.43 -8.74
N ILE A 45 -14.03 11.55 -9.25
CA ILE A 45 -15.37 11.61 -9.87
C ILE A 45 -15.25 11.56 -11.40
N PHE A 46 -14.33 12.34 -11.97
CA PHE A 46 -14.12 12.43 -13.43
C PHE A 46 -12.99 11.54 -13.94
N PHE A 47 -11.94 11.35 -13.12
CA PHE A 47 -10.84 10.43 -13.37
C PHE A 47 -10.65 9.58 -12.11
N THR A 48 -11.04 8.31 -12.20
CA THR A 48 -10.94 7.41 -11.06
C THR A 48 -9.55 6.79 -10.99
N HIS A 49 -8.95 6.81 -9.81
CA HIS A 49 -7.73 6.07 -9.49
C HIS A 49 -7.87 5.41 -8.12
N TYR A 50 -6.88 4.62 -7.72
CA TYR A 50 -6.82 3.99 -6.41
C TYR A 50 -5.80 4.70 -5.52
N GLU A 51 -6.24 5.10 -4.34
CA GLU A 51 -5.33 5.36 -3.22
C GLU A 51 -5.02 4.05 -2.49
N ILE A 52 -3.78 3.91 -2.02
CA ILE A 52 -3.30 2.70 -1.36
C ILE A 52 -2.95 3.05 0.09
N ASP A 53 -3.90 2.88 0.99
CA ASP A 53 -3.64 3.09 2.42
C ASP A 53 -2.83 1.94 3.00
N ILE A 54 -1.90 2.29 3.87
CA ILE A 54 -1.07 1.34 4.62
C ILE A 54 -1.83 1.05 5.92
N VAL A 55 -2.42 -0.15 5.98
CA VAL A 55 -3.16 -0.61 7.17
C VAL A 55 -2.19 -1.18 8.20
N SER A 56 -1.21 -1.97 7.75
CA SER A 56 -0.17 -2.50 8.63
C SER A 56 1.14 -2.71 7.85
N GLN A 57 2.25 -2.58 8.56
CA GLN A 57 3.60 -2.82 8.05
C GLN A 57 4.52 -3.22 9.20
N PRO A 58 5.68 -3.86 8.91
CA PRO A 58 6.72 -4.02 9.91
C PRO A 58 7.22 -2.67 10.44
N SER A 59 7.67 -2.67 11.70
CA SER A 59 8.26 -1.49 12.33
C SER A 59 9.58 -1.11 11.66
N TYR A 60 9.83 0.21 11.52
CA TYR A 60 11.13 0.71 11.10
C TYR A 60 12.23 0.51 12.16
N GLY A 61 11.85 0.19 13.41
CA GLY A 61 12.77 0.18 14.54
C GLY A 61 13.36 1.57 14.78
N ASP A 62 14.68 1.65 14.93
CA ASP A 62 15.41 2.91 15.14
C ASP A 62 15.65 3.71 13.85
N ARG A 63 15.07 3.29 12.73
CA ARG A 63 15.26 3.95 11.42
C ARG A 63 14.28 5.09 11.21
N GLU A 64 14.65 6.01 10.32
CA GLU A 64 13.81 7.15 9.97
C GLU A 64 12.49 6.69 9.34
N ALA A 65 11.38 7.10 9.94
CA ALA A 65 10.03 6.81 9.47
C ALA A 65 9.39 8.02 8.75
N GLY A 66 10.21 8.99 8.31
CA GLY A 66 9.75 10.23 7.69
C GLY A 66 8.98 9.98 6.38
N GLN A 67 8.04 10.86 6.06
CA GLN A 67 7.20 10.74 4.85
C GLN A 67 8.02 10.67 3.57
N HIS A 68 9.04 11.54 3.45
CA HIS A 68 9.89 11.61 2.28
C HIS A 68 10.83 10.39 2.18
N SER A 69 11.47 10.01 3.29
CA SER A 69 12.38 8.86 3.36
C SER A 69 11.69 7.52 3.12
N THR A 70 10.39 7.41 3.40
CA THR A 70 9.62 6.17 3.29
C THR A 70 8.58 6.18 2.16
N HIS A 71 8.52 7.24 1.35
CA HIS A 71 7.50 7.42 0.30
C HIS A 71 6.07 7.19 0.80
N ARG A 72 5.72 7.83 1.92
CA ARG A 72 4.37 7.81 2.50
C ARG A 72 3.78 9.21 2.51
N LEU A 73 2.49 9.31 2.28
CA LEU A 73 1.71 10.55 2.41
C LEU A 73 0.62 10.37 3.47
N PRO A 74 0.17 11.42 4.17
CA PRO A 74 -1.01 11.34 5.02
C PRO A 74 -2.21 10.87 4.20
N SER A 75 -3.00 9.96 4.77
CA SER A 75 -4.26 9.53 4.16
C SER A 75 -5.42 10.38 4.68
N ALA A 76 -6.37 10.73 3.81
CA ALA A 76 -7.61 11.40 4.19
C ALA A 76 -8.47 10.55 5.14
N ARG A 77 -8.20 9.24 5.23
CA ARG A 77 -8.87 8.28 6.12
C ARG A 77 -8.10 8.03 7.42
N GLY A 78 -7.05 8.82 7.68
CA GLY A 78 -6.14 8.65 8.81
C GLY A 78 -4.97 7.71 8.51
N GLY A 79 -3.87 7.88 9.24
CA GLY A 79 -2.64 7.14 8.98
C GLY A 79 -1.93 7.59 7.69
N TYR A 80 -1.39 6.63 6.94
CA TYR A 80 -0.55 6.89 5.77
C TYR A 80 -1.02 6.10 4.55
N ARG A 81 -0.78 6.66 3.36
CA ARG A 81 -0.90 6.01 2.05
C ARG A 81 0.43 5.98 1.32
N VAL A 82 0.59 5.05 0.39
CA VAL A 82 1.76 4.96 -0.49
C VAL A 82 1.81 6.19 -1.41
N CYS A 83 2.97 6.84 -1.50
CA CYS A 83 3.22 7.92 -2.44
C CYS A 83 3.56 7.35 -3.82
N LEU A 84 2.71 7.60 -4.82
CA LEU A 84 2.92 7.13 -6.20
C LEU A 84 3.69 8.14 -7.07
N GLY A 85 3.80 9.39 -6.63
CA GLY A 85 4.30 10.52 -7.43
C GLY A 85 3.28 11.00 -8.47
N ASP A 86 2.65 10.07 -9.18
CA ASP A 86 1.54 10.30 -10.12
C ASP A 86 0.43 9.27 -9.84
N ASP A 87 -0.72 9.78 -9.38
CA ASP A 87 -1.87 8.96 -9.00
C ASP A 87 -2.49 8.20 -10.21
N SER A 88 -2.26 8.65 -11.45
CA SER A 88 -2.74 7.94 -12.65
C SER A 88 -2.09 6.56 -12.82
N GLN A 89 -0.96 6.31 -12.16
CA GLN A 89 -0.27 5.02 -12.20
C GLN A 89 -1.03 3.89 -11.48
N ALA A 90 -2.03 4.24 -10.66
CA ALA A 90 -2.93 3.31 -9.98
C ALA A 90 -4.38 3.42 -10.51
N ASP A 91 -4.55 3.51 -11.83
CA ASP A 91 -5.85 3.55 -12.53
C ASP A 91 -6.71 2.27 -12.38
N SER A 92 -6.12 1.17 -11.93
CA SER A 92 -6.77 -0.12 -11.74
C SER A 92 -6.30 -0.80 -10.45
N LEU A 93 -7.16 -1.66 -9.88
CA LEU A 93 -6.80 -2.42 -8.68
C LEU A 93 -5.54 -3.27 -8.90
N PHE A 94 -5.38 -3.82 -10.10
CA PHE A 94 -4.19 -4.59 -10.46
C PHE A 94 -2.92 -3.73 -10.43
N ASN A 95 -2.95 -2.53 -11.01
CA ASN A 95 -1.80 -1.62 -10.96
C ASN A 95 -1.56 -1.12 -9.52
N ALA A 96 -2.61 -0.81 -8.77
CA ALA A 96 -2.50 -0.43 -7.37
C ALA A 96 -1.83 -1.53 -6.52
N ARG A 97 -2.21 -2.79 -6.69
CA ARG A 97 -1.55 -3.94 -6.04
C ARG A 97 -0.07 -4.05 -6.43
N LYS A 98 0.28 -3.85 -7.70
CA LYS A 98 1.70 -3.82 -8.12
C LYS A 98 2.49 -2.73 -7.39
N TRP A 99 1.93 -1.53 -7.31
CA TRP A 99 2.53 -0.41 -6.59
C TRP A 99 2.72 -0.69 -5.10
N ALA A 100 1.69 -1.22 -4.45
CA ALA A 100 1.75 -1.63 -3.05
C ALA A 100 2.85 -2.67 -2.82
N GLY A 101 2.95 -3.69 -3.69
CA GLY A 101 4.00 -4.70 -3.62
C GLY A 101 5.40 -4.12 -3.81
N THR A 102 5.60 -3.25 -4.81
CA THR A 102 6.89 -2.57 -5.02
C THR A 102 7.29 -1.73 -3.81
N TRP A 103 6.36 -0.96 -3.26
CA TRP A 103 6.62 -0.17 -2.06
C TRP A 103 6.92 -1.05 -0.84
N ALA A 104 6.22 -2.16 -0.66
CA ALA A 104 6.45 -3.11 0.42
C ALA A 104 7.86 -3.72 0.35
N GLU A 105 8.30 -4.12 -0.84
CA GLU A 105 9.64 -4.71 -1.06
C GLU A 105 10.75 -3.69 -0.76
N HIS A 106 10.59 -2.43 -1.19
CA HIS A 106 11.57 -1.39 -0.86
C HIS A 106 11.56 -1.03 0.61
N THR A 107 10.39 -0.94 1.23
CA THR A 107 10.24 -0.72 2.67
C THR A 107 10.92 -1.82 3.45
N TRP A 108 10.70 -3.08 3.08
CA TRP A 108 11.32 -4.23 3.73
C TRP A 108 12.84 -4.21 3.57
N ASN A 109 13.35 -3.95 2.37
CA ASN A 109 14.78 -3.81 2.15
C ASN A 109 15.39 -2.68 3.02
N TYR A 110 14.71 -1.54 3.14
CA TYR A 110 15.14 -0.44 4.01
C TYR A 110 15.14 -0.85 5.49
N ILE A 111 14.10 -1.54 5.95
CA ILE A 111 14.01 -2.06 7.32
C ILE A 111 15.14 -3.06 7.60
N CYS A 112 15.48 -3.94 6.66
CA CYS A 112 16.54 -4.93 6.86
C CYS A 112 17.94 -4.31 6.80
N THR A 113 18.17 -3.39 5.86
CA THR A 113 19.55 -3.00 5.48
C THR A 113 19.89 -1.55 5.77
N GLY A 114 18.89 -0.70 6.02
CA GLY A 114 19.05 0.76 6.07
C GLY A 114 19.28 1.41 4.70
N ARG A 115 19.34 0.65 3.59
CA ARG A 115 19.49 1.21 2.24
C ARG A 115 18.22 1.91 1.82
N SER A 116 18.33 3.20 1.52
CA SER A 116 17.21 4.05 1.10
C SER A 116 16.54 3.53 -0.16
N PHE A 117 15.30 3.99 -0.39
CA PHE A 117 14.57 3.72 -1.62
C PHE A 117 15.42 4.22 -2.82
N PRO A 118 15.50 3.46 -3.92
CA PRO A 118 16.15 3.95 -5.12
C PRO A 118 15.40 5.20 -5.62
N ASN A 119 16.12 6.31 -5.77
CA ASN A 119 15.57 7.52 -6.39
C ASN A 119 15.10 7.17 -7.81
N ARG A 120 13.89 7.57 -8.15
CA ARG A 120 13.35 7.46 -9.51
C ARG A 120 13.86 8.57 -10.41
#